data_AF-A0A2D8MAK1-F1
#
_entry.id   AF-A0A2D8MAK1-F1
#
_cell.length_a   1.000
_cell.length_b   1.000
_cell.length_c   1.000
_cell.angle_alpha   90.00
_cell.angle_beta   90.00
_cell.angle_gamma   90.00
#
_symmetry.space_group_name_H-M   'P 1'
#
loop_
_entity.id
_entity.type
_entity.pdbx_description
1 polymer ?
#
loop_
_entity_poly.entity_id
_entity_poly.type
_entity_poly.pdbx_seq_one_letter_code
_entity_poly.pdbx_strand_id
1 'polypeptide(L)'
;DPDTAEQYHDQTLPAEGAKTAHFCSMCGPKFCSMKITQEVRDFAAKQNSDSYLASENIKRETSPEEAEEAREGMEEMSKVYKEKGEKLYLPETD
;
A
#
# COMPACT_ATOMS: atom_id res chain seq x y z
N ASP A 1 6.50 18.98 -16.78
CA ASP A 1 7.39 18.67 -17.90
C ASP A 1 7.24 17.20 -18.25
N PRO A 2 6.42 16.87 -19.26
CA PRO A 2 6.15 15.49 -19.66
C PRO A 2 7.36 14.83 -20.32
N ASP A 3 8.18 15.60 -21.05
CA ASP A 3 9.31 15.08 -21.82
C ASP A 3 10.39 14.50 -20.90
N THR A 4 10.71 15.19 -19.80
CA THR A 4 11.67 14.69 -18.80
C THR A 4 11.17 13.41 -18.10
N ALA A 5 9.86 13.31 -17.84
CA ALA A 5 9.29 12.12 -17.21
C ALA A 5 9.37 10.90 -18.15
N GLU A 6 9.09 11.10 -19.43
CA GLU A 6 9.21 10.08 -20.47
C GLU A 6 10.66 9.63 -20.64
N GLN A 7 11.60 10.58 -20.69
CA GLN A 7 13.03 10.26 -20.78
C GLN A 7 13.50 9.38 -19.62
N TYR A 8 13.08 9.64 -18.38
CA TYR A 8 13.47 8.83 -17.21
C TYR A 8 12.82 7.44 -17.20
N HIS A 9 11.57 7.33 -17.68
CA HIS A 9 10.92 6.03 -17.87
C HIS A 9 11.67 5.18 -18.92
N ASP A 10 11.98 5.78 -20.07
CA ASP A 10 12.51 5.09 -21.24
C ASP A 10 13.99 4.68 -21.12
N GLN A 11 14.74 5.28 -20.19
CA GLN A 11 16.12 4.87 -19.89
C GLN A 11 16.26 3.37 -19.60
N THR A 12 15.23 2.75 -19.04
CA THR A 12 15.23 1.33 -18.68
C THR A 12 14.17 0.51 -19.41
N LEU A 13 13.15 1.17 -19.97
CA LEU A 13 12.04 0.53 -20.69
C LEU A 13 11.71 1.28 -22.01
N PRO A 14 12.62 1.28 -23.02
CA PRO A 14 12.47 2.09 -24.23
C PRO A 14 11.45 1.54 -25.25
N ALA A 15 10.97 0.31 -25.06
CA ALA A 15 10.04 -0.31 -26.01
C ALA A 15 8.66 0.36 -25.94
N GLU A 16 8.03 0.60 -27.09
CA GLU A 16 6.66 1.16 -27.17
C GLU A 16 5.64 0.37 -26.34
N GLY A 17 5.82 -0.95 -26.22
CA GLY A 17 4.97 -1.79 -25.37
C GLY A 17 5.00 -1.41 -23.89
N ALA A 18 6.10 -0.82 -23.39
CA ALA A 18 6.22 -0.38 -22.00
C ALA A 18 5.34 0.83 -21.68
N LYS A 19 5.08 1.71 -22.66
CA LYS A 19 4.19 2.89 -22.51
C LYS A 19 2.75 2.51 -22.16
N THR A 20 2.35 1.28 -22.50
CA THR A 20 1.00 0.74 -22.24
C THR A 20 1.01 -0.38 -21.21
N ALA A 21 2.20 -0.78 -20.73
CA ALA A 21 2.33 -1.87 -19.77
C ALA A 21 1.87 -1.42 -18.38
N HIS A 22 1.20 -2.32 -17.66
CA HIS A 22 0.80 -2.10 -16.27
C HIS A 22 1.95 -2.32 -15.28
N PHE A 23 3.14 -1.78 -15.58
CA PHE A 23 4.27 -1.73 -14.66
C PHE A 23 5.28 -0.67 -15.09
N CYS A 24 5.99 -0.10 -14.13
CA CYS A 24 7.14 0.77 -14.36
C CYS A 24 8.45 0.02 -14.05
N SER A 25 9.58 0.66 -14.37
CA SER A 25 10.93 0.11 -14.16
C SER A 25 11.28 -0.22 -12.72
N MET A 26 10.69 0.48 -11.74
CA MET A 26 10.99 0.28 -10.32
C MET A 26 10.51 -1.08 -9.76
N CYS A 27 9.34 -1.55 -10.20
CA CYS A 27 8.69 -2.73 -9.59
C CYS A 27 8.61 -3.93 -10.55
N GLY A 28 8.76 -3.68 -11.85
CA GLY A 28 8.67 -4.72 -12.88
C GLY A 28 7.27 -5.39 -12.95
N PRO A 29 7.13 -6.38 -13.84
CA PRO A 29 5.83 -6.93 -14.24
C PRO A 29 5.10 -7.74 -13.15
N LYS A 30 5.84 -8.24 -12.14
CA LYS A 30 5.31 -9.10 -11.08
C LYS A 30 4.94 -8.37 -9.80
N PHE A 31 5.60 -7.25 -9.50
CA PHE A 31 5.49 -6.57 -8.21
C PHE A 31 4.99 -5.13 -8.30
N CYS A 32 4.42 -4.73 -9.45
CA CYS A 32 3.78 -3.43 -9.57
C CYS A 32 2.56 -3.35 -8.63
N SER A 33 2.68 -2.53 -7.59
CA SER A 33 1.65 -2.33 -6.56
C SER A 33 0.30 -1.91 -7.14
N MET A 34 0.30 -1.02 -8.15
CA MET A 34 -0.92 -0.57 -8.82
C MET A 34 -1.61 -1.72 -9.57
N LYS A 35 -0.85 -2.54 -10.30
CA LYS A 35 -1.40 -3.69 -11.03
C LYS A 35 -1.98 -4.74 -10.08
N ILE A 36 -1.23 -5.09 -9.02
CA ILE A 36 -1.70 -6.04 -8.00
C ILE A 36 -2.98 -5.52 -7.34
N THR A 37 -3.03 -4.23 -7.00
CA THR A 37 -4.22 -3.61 -6.43
C THR A 37 -5.41 -3.71 -7.37
N GLN A 38 -5.21 -3.48 -8.67
CA GLN A 38 -6.27 -3.63 -9.66
C GLN A 38 -6.74 -5.08 -9.76
N GLU A 39 -5.82 -6.05 -9.81
CA GLU A 39 -6.15 -7.48 -9.85
C GLU A 39 -6.96 -7.93 -8.62
N VAL A 40 -6.59 -7.46 -7.42
CA VAL A 40 -7.31 -7.75 -6.17
C VAL A 40 -8.71 -7.12 -6.19
N ARG A 41 -8.85 -5.87 -6.65
CA ARG A 41 -10.14 -5.20 -6.80
C ARG A 41 -11.04 -5.91 -7.81
N ASP A 42 -10.49 -6.30 -8.95
CA ASP A 42 -11.23 -7.01 -10.00
C ASP A 42 -11.64 -8.40 -9.54
N PHE A 43 -10.78 -9.10 -8.80
CA PHE A 43 -11.11 -10.37 -8.17
C PHE A 43 -12.27 -10.20 -7.18
N ALA A 44 -12.18 -9.24 -6.26
CA ALA A 44 -13.23 -8.95 -5.29
C ALA A 44 -14.56 -8.56 -5.96
N ALA A 45 -14.52 -7.78 -7.04
CA ALA A 45 -15.70 -7.38 -7.80
C ALA A 45 -16.37 -8.58 -8.50
N LYS A 46 -15.57 -9.49 -9.08
CA LYS A 46 -16.07 -10.70 -9.78
C LYS A 46 -16.62 -11.76 -8.83
N GLN A 47 -16.14 -11.80 -7.59
CA GLN A 47 -16.56 -12.78 -6.57
C GLN A 47 -17.83 -12.37 -5.79
N ASN A 48 -18.59 -11.35 -6.22
CA ASN A 48 -19.77 -10.80 -5.52
C ASN A 48 -19.46 -10.19 -4.14
N SER A 49 -18.68 -9.10 -4.15
CA SER A 49 -18.90 -7.88 -3.35
C SER A 49 -19.21 -8.00 -1.84
N ASP A 50 -18.50 -8.83 -1.08
CA ASP A 50 -18.19 -8.49 0.33
C ASP A 50 -16.82 -7.81 0.35
N SER A 51 -16.85 -6.53 0.04
CA SER A 51 -15.68 -5.68 -0.18
C SER A 51 -14.75 -5.63 1.04
N TYR A 52 -13.48 -5.95 0.81
CA TYR A 52 -12.35 -5.68 1.71
C TYR A 52 -12.19 -4.18 2.07
N LEU A 53 -12.90 -3.27 1.38
CA LEU A 53 -12.88 -1.81 1.63
C LEU A 53 -14.27 -1.18 1.82
N ALA A 54 -15.37 -1.92 1.74
CA ALA A 54 -16.73 -1.36 1.81
C ALA A 54 -17.64 -2.14 2.77
N SER A 55 -17.06 -2.67 3.85
CA SER A 55 -17.86 -3.20 4.94
C SER A 55 -17.62 -2.36 6.21
N GLU A 56 -18.54 -1.43 6.46
CA GLU A 56 -18.98 -1.14 7.83
C GLU A 56 -19.57 -2.38 8.53
N ASN A 57 -19.55 -3.54 7.87
CA ASN A 57 -19.96 -4.84 8.37
C ASN A 57 -18.89 -5.92 8.09
N ILE A 58 -17.60 -5.64 8.39
CA ILE A 58 -16.67 -6.73 8.71
C ILE A 58 -17.34 -7.44 9.89
N LYS A 59 -17.76 -8.70 9.74
CA LYS A 59 -17.96 -9.55 10.91
C LYS A 59 -16.64 -9.45 11.65
N ARG A 60 -16.63 -8.76 12.79
CA ARG A 60 -15.45 -8.55 13.62
C ARG A 60 -14.90 -9.94 13.93
N GLU A 61 -13.95 -10.42 13.13
CA GLU A 61 -13.23 -11.66 13.41
C GLU A 61 -12.36 -11.47 14.65
N THR A 62 -12.07 -10.20 14.97
CA THR A 62 -11.46 -9.77 16.22
C THR A 62 -12.46 -9.83 17.37
N SER A 63 -12.15 -10.64 18.37
CA SER A 63 -12.82 -10.64 19.66
C SER A 63 -12.88 -9.22 20.24
N PRO A 64 -13.90 -8.85 21.03
CA PRO A 64 -13.90 -7.60 21.79
C PRO A 64 -12.60 -7.39 22.58
N GLU A 65 -12.03 -8.46 23.12
CA GLU A 65 -10.75 -8.46 23.85
C GLU A 65 -9.57 -8.10 22.94
N GLU A 66 -9.43 -8.77 21.80
CA GLU A 66 -8.34 -8.50 20.83
C GLU A 66 -8.38 -7.07 20.29
N ALA A 67 -9.58 -6.51 20.15
CA ALA A 67 -9.73 -5.13 19.73
C ALA A 67 -9.49 -4.13 20.86
N GLU A 68 -9.61 -4.52 22.12
CA GLU A 68 -9.16 -3.73 23.26
C GLU A 68 -7.63 -3.74 23.37
N GLU A 69 -7.01 -4.91 23.27
CA GLU A 69 -5.55 -5.07 23.21
C GLU A 69 -4.94 -4.27 22.05
N ALA A 70 -5.55 -4.32 20.86
CA ALA A 70 -5.11 -3.53 19.72
C ALA A 70 -5.20 -2.02 19.97
N ARG A 71 -6.23 -1.55 20.69
CA ARG A 71 -6.35 -0.13 21.07
C ARG A 71 -5.28 0.27 22.07
N GLU A 72 -5.04 -0.55 23.10
CA GLU A 72 -3.98 -0.31 24.08
C GLU A 72 -2.59 -0.25 23.41
N GLY A 73 -2.30 -1.19 22.50
CA GLY A 73 -1.07 -1.19 21.72
C GLY A 73 -0.93 0.05 20.85
N MET A 74 -2.03 0.53 20.24
CA MET A 74 -2.01 1.79 19.47
C MET A 74 -1.78 3.02 20.37
N GLU A 75 -2.35 3.05 21.57
CA GLU A 75 -2.10 4.13 22.55
C GLU A 75 -0.65 4.15 23.00
N GLU A 76 -0.04 2.99 23.25
CA GLU A 76 1.38 2.87 23.59
C GLU A 76 2.26 3.40 22.44
N MET A 77 2.02 2.97 21.21
CA MET A 77 2.80 3.44 20.06
C MET A 77 2.62 4.94 19.81
N SER A 78 1.44 5.49 20.11
CA SER A 78 1.21 6.95 20.08
C SER A 78 2.08 7.69 21.09
N LYS A 79 2.24 7.15 22.31
CA LYS A 79 3.15 7.71 23.32
C LYS A 79 4.60 7.63 22.85
N VAL A 80 5.04 6.48 22.35
CA VAL A 80 6.40 6.30 21.81
C VAL A 80 6.70 7.27 20.67
N TYR A 81 5.75 7.49 19.76
CA TYR A 81 5.91 8.43 18.66
C TYR A 81 6.11 9.87 19.17
N LYS A 82 5.35 10.29 20.18
CA LYS A 82 5.51 11.60 20.84
C LYS A 82 6.84 11.73 21.57
N GLU A 83 7.23 10.69 22.32
CA GLU A 83 8.49 10.65 23.07
C GLU A 83 9.71 10.72 22.15
N LYS A 84 9.64 10.07 20.99
CA LYS A 84 10.68 10.10 19.96
C LYS A 84 10.66 11.38 19.10
N GLY A 85 9.91 12.40 19.53
CA GLY A 85 9.91 13.74 18.93
C GLY A 85 9.05 13.85 17.67
N GLU A 86 8.02 12.99 17.54
CA GLU A 86 7.03 13.02 16.45
C GLU A 86 7.67 12.87 15.05
N LYS A 87 8.79 12.14 14.97
CA LYS A 87 9.50 11.89 13.72
C LYS A 87 9.12 10.55 13.14
N LEU A 88 8.74 10.54 11.86
CA LEU A 88 8.49 9.32 11.11
C LEU A 88 9.80 8.52 10.89
N TYR A 89 10.91 9.22 10.69
CA TYR A 89 12.23 8.62 10.52
C TYR A 89 13.03 8.81 11.81
N LEU A 90 13.34 7.70 12.47
CA LEU A 90 14.21 7.68 13.64
C LEU A 90 15.67 7.57 13.16
N PRO A 91 16.62 8.28 13.79
CA PRO A 91 18.03 8.11 13.47
C PRO A 91 18.46 6.67 13.77
N GLU A 92 19.41 6.15 12.99
CA GLU A 92 20.11 4.92 13.33
C GLU A 92 20.76 5.13 14.71
N THR A 93 20.46 4.26 15.67
CA THR A 93 21.17 4.24 16.94
C THR A 93 22.55 3.66 16.67
N ASP A 94 23.60 4.44 16.92
CA ASP A 94 24.99 3.97 16.92
C ASP A 94 25.19 2.72 17.82
#